data_AF-A0A0R2Y5S6-F1
#
_entry.id   AF-A0A0R2Y5S6-F1
#
_cell.length_a   1.000
_cell.length_b   1.000
_cell.length_c   1.000
_cell.angle_alpha   90.00
_cell.angle_beta   90.00
_cell.angle_gamma   90.00
#
_symmetry.space_group_name_H-M   'P 1'
#
loop_
_entity.id
_entity.type
_entity.pdbx_description
1 polymer ?
#
loop_
_entity_poly.entity_id
_entity_poly.type
_entity_poly.pdbx_seq_one_letter_code
_entity_poly.pdbx_strand_id
1 'polypeptide(L)'
;MKKVTPNPPPSTSDDNPQLPPDVIFTVRPGLSTEAALSNASEMLESATVCAYDCAEQLDGQSRKHVLAVVQMIEIAQLLVDEALNRECPVA
;
A
#
# COMPACT_ATOMS: atom_id res chain seq x y z
N MET A 1 26.13 15.95 50.99
CA MET A 1 26.44 15.38 49.67
C MET A 1 25.19 15.52 48.80
N LYS A 2 25.20 16.41 47.79
CA LYS A 2 24.04 16.64 46.92
C LYS A 2 24.00 15.52 45.88
N LYS A 3 22.92 14.72 45.90
CA LYS A 3 22.68 13.65 44.93
C LYS A 3 22.53 14.29 43.55
N VAL A 4 23.52 14.09 42.67
CA VAL A 4 23.44 14.51 41.28
C VAL A 4 22.37 13.64 40.62
N THR A 5 21.24 14.23 40.27
CA THR A 5 20.22 13.56 39.46
C THR A 5 20.86 13.25 38.11
N PRO A 6 20.84 12.00 37.62
CA PRO A 6 21.37 11.70 36.30
C PRO A 6 20.52 12.44 35.28
N ASN A 7 21.17 13.18 34.38
CA ASN A 7 20.48 13.71 33.21
C ASN A 7 19.89 12.52 32.41
N PRO A 8 18.68 12.64 31.84
CA PRO A 8 18.16 11.64 30.94
C PRO A 8 19.12 11.49 29.75
N PRO A 9 19.23 10.29 29.15
CA PRO A 9 20.09 10.09 28.00
C PRO A 9 19.69 11.07 26.88
N PRO A 10 20.65 11.59 26.11
CA PRO A 10 20.34 12.42 24.95
C PRO A 10 19.42 11.60 24.05
N SER A 11 18.28 12.19 23.68
CA SER A 11 17.36 11.62 22.71
C SER A 11 18.20 11.17 21.52
N THR A 12 18.25 9.86 21.31
CA THR A 12 18.81 9.30 20.09
C THR A 12 18.11 10.02 18.96
N SER A 13 18.90 10.64 18.09
CA SER A 13 18.44 11.23 16.85
C SER A 13 17.87 10.10 16.01
N ASP A 14 16.61 9.78 16.28
CA ASP A 14 15.77 8.95 15.46
C ASP A 14 15.62 9.72 14.16
N ASP A 15 16.28 9.23 13.11
CA ASP A 15 16.12 9.67 11.72
C ASP A 15 14.73 9.25 11.19
N ASN A 16 13.69 9.45 12.01
CA ASN A 16 12.31 9.18 11.68
C ASN A 16 11.69 10.53 11.30
N PRO A 17 11.32 10.75 10.02
CA PRO A 17 10.65 11.97 9.62
C PRO A 17 9.42 12.18 10.52
N GLN A 18 9.44 13.24 11.33
CA GLN A 18 8.31 13.54 12.20
C GLN A 18 7.13 13.95 11.31
N LEU A 19 6.24 13.01 11.04
CA LEU A 19 5.04 13.23 10.23
C LEU A 19 4.17 14.29 10.92
N PRO A 20 3.50 15.16 10.14
CA PRO A 20 2.54 16.10 10.70
C PRO A 20 1.48 15.38 11.54
N PRO A 21 1.02 15.97 12.66
CA PRO A 21 0.09 15.34 13.58
C PRO A 21 -1.26 14.97 12.94
N ASP A 22 -1.60 15.57 11.81
CA ASP A 22 -2.85 15.33 11.08
C ASP A 22 -2.74 14.22 10.01
N VAL A 23 -1.57 13.57 9.88
CA VAL A 23 -1.38 12.46 8.94
C VAL A 23 -1.89 11.16 9.57
N ILE A 24 -3.00 10.65 9.02
CA ILE A 24 -3.61 9.39 9.46
C ILE A 24 -2.97 8.17 8.76
N PHE A 25 -2.47 8.34 7.54
CA PHE A 25 -1.87 7.26 6.75
C PHE A 25 -0.55 7.71 6.13
N THR A 26 0.47 6.87 6.24
CA THR A 26 1.77 7.03 5.58
C THR A 26 2.28 5.68 5.09
N VAL A 27 3.13 5.70 4.07
CA VAL A 27 3.99 4.55 3.77
C VAL A 27 5.20 4.59 4.71
N ARG A 28 5.58 3.44 5.26
CA ARG A 28 6.74 3.33 6.17
C ARG A 28 8.03 3.65 5.41
N PRO A 29 8.90 4.54 5.94
CA PRO A 29 10.25 4.72 5.39
C PRO A 29 11.01 3.39 5.31
N GLY A 30 11.69 3.14 4.19
CA GLY A 30 12.44 1.89 3.98
C GLY A 30 11.55 0.64 3.78
N LEU A 31 10.27 0.81 3.45
CA LEU A 31 9.45 -0.30 2.95
C LEU A 31 10.11 -0.92 1.70
N SER A 32 10.29 -2.24 1.68
CA SER A 32 10.87 -2.91 0.53
C SER A 32 9.92 -2.83 -0.67
N THR A 33 10.49 -2.81 -1.88
CA THR A 33 9.72 -2.85 -3.13
C THR A 33 8.79 -4.08 -3.16
N GLU A 34 9.29 -5.25 -2.75
CA GLU A 34 8.51 -6.48 -2.62
C GLU A 34 7.29 -6.29 -1.70
N ALA A 35 7.48 -5.76 -0.49
CA ALA A 35 6.37 -5.56 0.45
C ALA A 35 5.36 -4.52 -0.05
N ALA A 36 5.85 -3.47 -0.73
CA ALA A 36 4.99 -2.46 -1.34
C ALA A 36 4.14 -3.06 -2.47
N LEU A 37 4.76 -3.84 -3.36
CA LEU A 37 4.08 -4.46 -4.49
C LEU A 37 3.16 -5.61 -4.06
N SER A 38 3.53 -6.41 -3.05
CA SER A 38 2.68 -7.47 -2.49
C SER A 38 1.40 -6.86 -1.90
N ASN A 39 1.53 -5.78 -1.13
CA ASN A 39 0.38 -5.06 -0.60
C ASN A 39 -0.47 -4.43 -1.71
N ALA A 40 0.17 -3.91 -2.77
CA ALA A 40 -0.56 -3.39 -3.94
C ALA A 40 -1.35 -4.50 -4.66
N SER A 41 -0.76 -5.69 -4.82
CA SER A 41 -1.41 -6.87 -5.39
C SER A 41 -2.66 -7.26 -4.59
N GLU A 42 -2.53 -7.41 -3.27
CA GLU A 42 -3.68 -7.70 -2.38
C GLU A 42 -4.79 -6.63 -2.46
N MET A 43 -4.42 -5.35 -2.56
CA MET A 43 -5.39 -4.26 -2.73
C MET A 43 -6.11 -4.32 -4.08
N LEU A 44 -5.41 -4.67 -5.16
CA LEU A 44 -5.98 -4.79 -6.51
C LEU A 44 -6.92 -6.00 -6.62
N GLU A 45 -6.58 -7.13 -5.98
CA GLU A 45 -7.48 -8.29 -5.87
C GLU A 45 -8.78 -7.89 -5.15
N SER A 46 -8.67 -7.22 -4.00
CA SER A 46 -9.84 -6.73 -3.26
C SER A 46 -10.67 -5.74 -4.09
N ALA A 47 -10.02 -4.82 -4.81
CA ALA A 47 -10.70 -3.85 -5.65
C ALA A 47 -11.44 -4.52 -6.82
N THR A 48 -10.85 -5.58 -7.39
CA THR A 48 -11.45 -6.37 -8.48
C THR A 48 -12.75 -7.01 -8.01
N VAL A 49 -12.75 -7.67 -6.84
CA VAL A 49 -13.95 -8.28 -6.25
C VAL A 49 -15.04 -7.23 -6.04
N CYS A 50 -14.71 -6.11 -5.38
CA CYS A 50 -15.69 -5.04 -5.14
C CYS A 50 -16.25 -4.44 -6.43
N ALA A 51 -15.42 -4.29 -7.47
CA ALA A 51 -15.86 -3.77 -8.76
C ALA A 51 -16.78 -4.75 -9.50
N TYR A 52 -16.51 -6.06 -9.45
CA TYR A 52 -17.42 -7.06 -9.99
C TYR A 52 -18.75 -7.09 -9.23
N ASP A 53 -18.75 -7.08 -7.89
CA ASP A 53 -19.97 -7.00 -7.07
C ASP A 53 -20.82 -5.77 -7.44
N CYS A 54 -20.16 -4.64 -7.70
CA CYS A 54 -20.82 -3.42 -8.18
C CYS A 54 -21.39 -3.57 -9.59
N ALA A 55 -20.66 -4.23 -10.50
CA ALA A 55 -21.10 -4.47 -11.87
C ALA A 55 -22.34 -5.36 -11.93
N GLU A 56 -22.47 -6.35 -11.04
CA GLU A 56 -23.62 -7.24 -10.94
C GLU A 56 -24.92 -6.52 -10.55
N GLN A 57 -24.81 -5.42 -9.79
CA GLN A 57 -25.95 -4.62 -9.35
C GLN A 57 -26.37 -3.54 -10.36
N LEU A 58 -25.66 -3.42 -11.49
CA LEU A 58 -25.86 -2.39 -12.50
C LEU A 58 -26.25 -2.98 -13.85
N ASP A 59 -26.88 -2.16 -14.68
CA ASP A 59 -27.26 -2.52 -16.04
C ASP A 59 -26.85 -1.47 -17.08
N GLY A 60 -26.96 -1.85 -18.35
CA GLY A 60 -26.76 -0.95 -19.48
C GLY A 60 -25.35 -0.35 -19.54
N GLN A 61 -25.26 0.98 -19.65
CA GLN A 61 -23.98 1.67 -19.79
C GLN A 61 -23.20 1.74 -18.48
N SER A 62 -23.87 1.87 -17.33
CA SER A 62 -23.21 1.92 -16.02
C SER A 62 -22.45 0.63 -15.74
N ARG A 63 -23.04 -0.54 -16.03
CA ARG A 63 -22.32 -1.83 -15.93
C ARG A 63 -21.10 -1.86 -16.83
N LYS A 64 -21.21 -1.38 -18.07
CA LYS A 64 -20.08 -1.34 -19.01
C LYS A 64 -18.93 -0.47 -18.51
N HIS A 65 -19.23 0.69 -17.89
CA HIS A 65 -18.21 1.54 -17.29
C HIS A 65 -17.50 0.83 -16.13
N VAL A 66 -18.22 0.15 -15.24
CA VAL A 66 -17.61 -0.60 -14.14
C VAL A 66 -16.76 -1.76 -14.67
N LEU A 67 -17.23 -2.49 -15.67
CA LEU A 67 -16.43 -3.54 -16.32
C LEU A 67 -15.16 -3.00 -17.01
N ALA A 68 -15.20 -1.77 -17.54
CA ALA A 68 -13.99 -1.12 -18.04
C ALA A 68 -13.00 -0.79 -16.90
N VAL A 69 -13.49 -0.44 -15.71
CA VAL A 69 -12.65 -0.25 -14.52
C VAL A 69 -12.04 -1.58 -14.07
N VAL A 70 -12.83 -2.66 -14.03
CA VAL A 70 -12.35 -4.02 -13.78
C VAL A 70 -11.19 -4.36 -14.72
N GLN A 71 -11.36 -4.15 -16.03
CA GLN A 71 -10.30 -4.42 -17.00
C GLN A 71 -9.02 -3.61 -16.71
N MET A 72 -9.14 -2.35 -16.28
CA MET A 72 -7.98 -1.54 -15.89
C MET A 72 -7.29 -2.09 -14.63
N ILE A 73 -8.05 -2.59 -13.66
CA ILE A 73 -7.51 -3.22 -12.44
C ILE A 73 -6.78 -4.51 -12.79
N GLU A 74 -7.37 -5.37 -13.63
CA GLU A 74 -6.73 -6.62 -14.08
C GLU A 74 -5.41 -6.36 -14.83
N ILE A 75 -5.36 -5.31 -15.66
CA ILE A 75 -4.11 -4.90 -16.33
C ILE A 75 -3.08 -4.39 -15.31
N ALA A 76 -3.50 -3.60 -14.32
CA ALA A 76 -2.60 -3.13 -13.25
C ALA A 76 -2.04 -4.30 -12.44
N GLN A 77 -2.87 -5.32 -12.15
CA GLN A 77 -2.45 -6.54 -11.47
C GLN A 77 -1.31 -7.24 -12.23
N LEU A 78 -1.46 -7.44 -13.55
CA LEU A 78 -0.41 -8.05 -14.38
C LEU A 78 0.91 -7.28 -14.35
N LEU A 79 0.85 -5.93 -14.32
CA LEU A 79 2.04 -5.09 -14.23
C LEU A 79 2.70 -5.20 -12.85
N VAL A 80 1.92 -5.28 -11.77
CA VAL A 80 2.42 -5.48 -10.40
C VAL A 80 3.05 -6.87 -10.24
N ASP A 81 2.40 -7.91 -10.76
CA ASP A 81 2.90 -9.28 -10.69
C ASP A 81 4.22 -9.43 -11.46
N GLU A 82 4.35 -8.82 -12.65
CA GLU A 82 5.62 -8.79 -13.38
C GLU A 82 6.70 -8.02 -12.61
N ALA A 83 6.35 -6.90 -11.97
CA ALA A 83 7.30 -6.17 -11.14
C ALA A 83 7.75 -7.00 -9.92
N LEU A 84 6.84 -7.70 -9.25
CA LEU A 84 7.16 -8.61 -8.15
C LEU A 84 8.09 -9.74 -8.59
N ASN A 85 7.78 -10.38 -9.72
CA ASN A 85 8.58 -11.47 -10.26
C ASN A 85 10.00 -11.02 -10.65
N ARG A 86 10.21 -9.75 -11.02
CA ARG A 86 11.55 -9.19 -11.26
C ARG A 86 12.35 -8.99 -9.98
N GLU A 87 11.69 -8.58 -8.89
CA GLU A 87 12.32 -8.37 -7.59
C GLU A 87 12.60 -9.70 -6.87
N CYS A 88 11.75 -10.70 -7.07
CA CYS A 88 11.89 -12.06 -6.53
C CYS A 88 11.61 -13.10 -7.64
N PRO A 89 12.61 -13.42 -8.48
CA PRO A 89 12.43 -14.38 -9.55
C PRO A 89 12.12 -15.75 -8.94
N VAL A 90 10.97 -16.32 -9.32
CA VAL A 90 10.65 -17.71 -9.00
C VAL A 90 11.72 -18.59 -9.65
N ALA A 91 12.52 -19.28 -8.83
CA ALA A 91 13.60 -20.16 -9.26
C ALA A 91 13.13 -21.32 -10.15
#